data_AF-A0A286I1D3-F1
#
_entry.id   AF-A0A286I1D3-F1
#
_cell.length_a   1.000
_cell.length_b   1.000
_cell.length_c   1.000
_cell.angle_alpha   90.00
_cell.angle_beta   90.00
_cell.angle_gamma   90.00
#
_symmetry.space_group_name_H-M   'P 1'
#
loop_
_entity.id
_entity.type
_entity.pdbx_description
1 polymer ?
#
loop_
_entity_poly.entity_id
_entity_poly.type
_entity_poly.pdbx_seq_one_letter_code
_entity_poly.pdbx_strand_id
1 'polypeptide(L)' 'MKKIVAIAFASAAMLSTAFAGEIEGVVKNFDAAANTVELESGEVYTVAAGVEVEGVEAGKTVMIMFNDGTTEATEIAIVE' A
#
# COMPACT_ATOMS: atom_id res chain seq x y z
N MET A 1 -40.35 -25.00 -27.52
CA MET A 1 -39.76 -23.93 -28.36
C MET A 1 -40.34 -22.61 -27.86
N LYS A 2 -39.64 -21.58 -27.38
CA LYS A 2 -38.25 -21.12 -27.41
C LYS A 2 -38.00 -20.37 -26.08
N LYS A 3 -37.00 -20.74 -25.28
CA LYS A 3 -35.74 -20.00 -25.13
C LYS A 3 -35.91 -18.51 -24.82
N ILE A 4 -35.97 -18.15 -23.53
CA ILE A 4 -35.46 -16.85 -23.07
C ILE A 4 -34.50 -17.16 -21.93
N VAL A 5 -33.24 -17.25 -22.32
CA VAL A 5 -32.09 -17.40 -21.43
C VAL A 5 -31.90 -16.06 -20.74
N ALA A 6 -32.15 -16.00 -19.44
CA ALA A 6 -31.79 -14.85 -18.62
C ALA A 6 -30.26 -14.88 -18.45
N ILE A 7 -29.55 -14.12 -19.27
CA ILE A 7 -28.12 -13.88 -19.09
C ILE A 7 -28.00 -12.91 -17.91
N ALA A 8 -27.81 -13.46 -16.72
CA ALA A 8 -27.38 -12.68 -15.57
C ALA A 8 -25.94 -12.25 -15.84
N PHE A 9 -25.74 -10.95 -16.06
CA PHE A 9 -24.41 -10.33 -16.07
C PHE A 9 -23.81 -10.50 -14.67
N ALA A 10 -23.04 -11.57 -14.48
CA ALA A 10 -22.11 -11.69 -13.36
C ALA A 10 -20.96 -10.69 -13.58
N SER A 11 -21.26 -9.41 -13.38
CA SER A 11 -20.24 -8.41 -13.09
C SER A 11 -19.91 -8.54 -11.60
N ALA A 12 -19.25 -9.64 -11.26
CA ALA A 12 -18.42 -9.66 -10.06
C ALA A 12 -17.24 -8.73 -10.36
N ALA A 13 -17.50 -7.44 -10.18
CA ALA A 13 -16.45 -6.45 -10.06
C ALA A 13 -15.45 -7.00 -9.05
N MET A 14 -14.19 -7.00 -9.45
CA MET A 14 -13.06 -7.55 -8.73
C MET A 14 -13.07 -7.06 -7.29
N LEU A 15 -13.61 -7.87 -6.38
CA LEU A 15 -13.29 -7.78 -4.96
C LEU A 15 -11.99 -8.56 -4.78
N SER A 16 -10.92 -8.08 -5.40
CA SER A 16 -9.59 -8.40 -4.89
C SER A 16 -9.52 -7.72 -3.53
N THR A 17 -9.87 -8.44 -2.49
CA THR A 17 -9.40 -8.15 -1.14
C THR A 17 -7.89 -8.35 -1.19
N ALA A 18 -7.17 -7.36 -1.74
CA ALA A 18 -5.77 -7.20 -1.45
C ALA A 18 -5.70 -7.13 0.07
N PHE A 19 -5.17 -8.18 0.70
CA PHE A 19 -4.84 -8.10 2.12
C PHE A 19 -3.79 -6.98 2.19
N ALA A 20 -4.18 -5.80 2.66
CA ALA A 20 -3.21 -4.75 2.94
C ALA A 20 -2.57 -5.11 4.28
N GLY A 21 -1.27 -5.40 4.26
CA GLY A 21 -0.47 -5.42 5.47
C GLY A 21 -0.33 -4.00 6.00
N GLU A 22 -0.35 -3.84 7.31
CA GLU A 22 -0.13 -2.58 8.00
C GLU A 22 1.05 -2.75 8.94
N ILE A 23 1.97 -1.79 8.93
CA ILE A 23 3.08 -1.73 9.86
C ILE A 23 3.29 -0.30 10.36
N GLU A 24 3.53 -0.16 11.65
CA GLU A 24 4.02 1.08 12.24
C GLU A 24 5.51 0.95 12.57
N GLY A 25 6.29 1.98 12.25
CA GLY A 25 7.70 2.00 12.55
C GLY A 25 8.32 3.39 12.44
N VAL A 26 9.50 3.54 13.04
CA VAL A 26 10.29 4.76 12.91
C VAL A 26 11.06 4.73 11.61
N VAL A 27 10.97 5.80 10.82
CA VAL A 27 11.74 5.97 9.60
C VAL A 27 13.22 6.09 9.98
N LYS A 28 14.04 5.21 9.46
CA LYS A 28 15.49 5.28 9.55
C LYS A 28 16.06 6.17 8.45
N ASN A 29 15.57 6.01 7.24
CA ASN A 29 16.00 6.79 6.08
C ASN A 29 14.90 6.84 5.01
N PHE A 30 14.81 7.97 4.29
CA PHE A 30 13.93 8.11 3.13
C PHE A 30 14.77 8.47 1.89
N ASP A 31 14.74 7.61 0.87
CA ASP A 31 15.40 7.84 -0.41
C ASP A 31 14.39 8.38 -1.43
N ALA A 32 14.43 9.69 -1.66
CA ALA A 32 13.56 10.36 -2.63
C ALA A 32 13.89 10.02 -4.09
N ALA A 33 15.09 9.54 -4.40
CA ALA A 33 15.46 9.14 -5.76
C ALA A 33 14.90 7.77 -6.11
N ALA A 34 14.93 6.84 -5.16
CA ALA A 34 14.36 5.50 -5.29
C ALA A 34 12.88 5.42 -4.90
N ASN A 35 12.34 6.47 -4.24
CA ASN A 35 11.04 6.45 -3.57
C ASN A 35 10.92 5.27 -2.60
N THR A 36 11.89 5.13 -1.69
CA THR A 36 11.88 4.07 -0.69
C THR A 36 11.99 4.62 0.72
N VAL A 37 11.27 3.98 1.65
CA VAL A 37 11.31 4.24 3.09
C VAL A 37 11.97 3.04 3.75
N GLU A 38 13.07 3.27 4.46
CA GLU A 38 13.69 2.29 5.34
C GLU A 38 13.25 2.57 6.77
N LEU A 39 12.73 1.56 7.47
CA LEU A 39 12.38 1.62 8.88
C LEU A 39 13.57 1.22 9.75
N GLU A 40 13.56 1.63 11.03
CA GLU A 40 14.57 1.21 12.00
C GLU A 40 14.55 -0.30 12.29
N SER A 41 13.42 -0.97 12.01
CA SER A 41 13.32 -2.43 12.02
C SER A 41 14.21 -3.11 10.96
N GLY A 42 14.67 -2.35 9.97
CA GLY A 42 15.46 -2.83 8.83
C GLY A 42 14.61 -3.19 7.60
N GLU A 43 13.30 -3.02 7.66
CA GLU A 43 12.41 -3.21 6.51
C GLU A 43 12.47 -2.02 5.56
N VAL A 44 12.38 -2.31 4.26
CA VAL A 44 12.40 -1.31 3.20
C VAL A 44 11.13 -1.43 2.38
N TYR A 45 10.39 -0.35 2.30
CA TYR A 45 9.16 -0.23 1.52
C TYR A 45 9.36 0.71 0.35
N THR A 46 8.88 0.32 -0.82
CA THR A 46 8.84 1.15 -2.01
C THR A 46 7.53 1.90 -2.01
N VAL A 47 7.57 3.22 -2.11
CA VAL A 47 6.38 4.06 -2.14
C VAL A 47 5.72 3.93 -3.51
N ALA A 48 4.46 3.49 -3.53
CA ALA A 48 3.70 3.38 -4.77
C ALA A 48 3.45 4.77 -5.38
N ALA A 49 3.30 4.80 -6.71
CA ALA A 49 3.06 6.05 -7.42
C ALA A 49 1.74 6.69 -6.97
N GLY A 50 1.80 7.96 -6.55
CA GLY A 50 0.62 8.72 -6.11
C GLY A 50 0.38 8.70 -4.60
N VAL A 51 1.22 8.01 -3.83
CA VAL A 51 1.21 8.11 -2.36
C VAL A 51 1.94 9.38 -1.93
N GLU A 52 1.32 10.13 -1.03
CA GLU A 52 1.93 11.33 -0.46
C GLU A 52 2.96 10.93 0.60
N VAL A 53 4.15 11.53 0.52
CA VAL A 53 5.29 11.29 1.42
C VAL A 53 5.76 12.59 2.08
N GLU A 54 4.93 13.62 2.04
CA GLU A 54 5.27 14.92 2.58
C GLU A 54 5.48 14.82 4.10
N GLY A 55 6.67 15.21 4.57
CA GLY A 55 7.04 15.12 5.98
C GLY A 55 7.59 13.76 6.43
N VAL A 56 7.67 12.76 5.55
CA VAL A 56 8.35 11.48 5.84
C VAL A 56 9.85 11.72 5.87
N GLU A 57 10.43 11.71 7.06
CA GLU A 57 11.85 11.94 7.31
C GLU A 57 12.37 11.02 8.42
N ALA A 58 13.69 10.83 8.46
CA ALA A 58 14.33 10.01 9.49
C ALA A 58 13.97 10.49 10.91
N GLY A 59 13.63 9.55 11.79
CA GLY A 59 13.21 9.80 13.17
C GLY A 59 11.72 10.03 13.36
N LYS A 60 10.90 10.06 12.29
CA LYS A 60 9.44 10.11 12.40
C LYS A 60 8.85 8.71 12.52
N THR A 61 7.81 8.57 13.33
CA THR A 61 6.98 7.37 13.32
C THR A 61 5.99 7.47 12.18
N VAL A 62 5.92 6.43 11.34
CA VAL A 62 4.98 6.34 10.24
C VAL A 62 4.24 5.01 10.30
N MET A 63 2.99 5.04 9.86
CA MET A 63 2.18 3.87 9.53
C MET A 63 2.23 3.68 8.02
N ILE A 64 2.61 2.49 7.59
CA ILE A 64 2.71 2.09 6.19
C ILE A 64 1.69 1.00 5.94
N MET A 65 0.78 1.25 5.00
CA MET A 65 -0.06 0.20 4.44
C MET A 65 0.56 -0.27 3.13
N PHE A 66 0.74 -1.57 2.96
CA PHE A 66 1.33 -2.19 1.79
C PHE A 66 0.51 -3.41 1.34
N ASN A 67 0.60 -3.76 0.06
CA ASN A 67 -0.13 -4.94 -0.43
C ASN A 67 0.60 -6.23 -0.07
N ASP A 68 -0.10 -7.20 0.52
CA ASP A 68 0.45 -8.50 0.91
C ASP A 68 1.06 -9.22 -0.30
N GLY A 69 2.29 -9.69 -0.12
CA GLY A 69 3.13 -10.24 -1.19
C GLY A 69 4.01 -9.23 -1.93
N THR A 70 3.94 -7.93 -1.62
CA THR A 70 4.84 -6.89 -2.16
C THR A 70 5.33 -5.95 -1.06
N THR A 71 6.44 -5.26 -1.30
CA THR A 71 6.92 -4.16 -0.44
C THR A 71 6.43 -2.80 -0.94
N GLU A 72 5.37 -2.76 -1.74
CA GLU A 72 4.79 -1.51 -2.24
C GLU A 72 3.85 -0.91 -1.19
N ALA A 73 4.28 0.22 -0.62
CA ALA A 73 3.48 1.06 0.25
C ALA A 73 2.41 1.79 -0.56
N THR A 74 1.16 1.44 -0.34
CA THR A 74 -0.02 2.06 -0.97
C THR A 74 -0.54 3.26 -0.17
N GLU A 75 -0.14 3.39 1.09
CA GLU A 75 -0.45 4.52 1.95
C GLU A 75 0.65 4.70 2.99
N ILE A 76 1.01 5.95 3.27
CA ILE A 76 1.95 6.31 4.33
C ILE A 76 1.36 7.47 5.12
N ALA A 77 1.20 7.28 6.43
CA ALA A 77 0.71 8.29 7.34
C ALA A 77 1.73 8.52 8.47
N ILE A 78 1.96 9.77 8.84
CA ILE A 78 2.80 10.10 9.99
C ILE A 78 1.96 9.93 11.25
N VAL A 79 2.47 9.16 12.21
CA VAL A 79 1.86 8.93 13.51
C VAL A 79 2.52 9.90 14.48
N GLU A 80 1.81 10.97 14.85
CA GLU A 80 2.30 12.03 15.75
C GLU A 80 2.60 11.54 17.18
#